data_AF-A0A124G5R8-F1
#
_entry.id   AF-A0A124G5R8-F1
#
_cell.length_a   1.000
_cell.length_b   1.000
_cell.length_c   1.000
_cell.angle_alpha   90.00
_cell.angle_beta   90.00
_cell.angle_gamma   90.00
#
_symmetry.space_group_name_H-M   'P 1'
#
loop_
_entity.id
_entity.type
_entity.pdbx_description
1 polymer ?
#
loop_
_entity_poly.entity_id
_entity_poly.type
_entity_poly.pdbx_seq_one_letter_code
_entity_poly.pdbx_strand_id
1 'polypeptide(L)'
;MEEYDHLSPIMQTAMNIISRCTLFIYALIAALLIIIALLTFLDAVYLIFSIFSHGNVVTDIVDILDVLHVLLLTIIVVEVLETVTGYFRTKRVLVRPILIAGMTAMIRKVLVISVDDTQLAEMIWIIGIIAVLTAAIYVIGKTENDTYSG
;
A
#
# COMPACT_ATOMS: atom_id res chain seq x y z
N MET A 1 39.88 33.31 22.46
CA MET A 1 38.61 34.03 22.24
C MET A 1 38.81 34.81 20.96
N GLU A 2 37.82 34.87 20.07
CA GLU A 2 37.91 35.27 18.65
C GLU A 2 38.30 34.12 17.72
N GLU A 3 37.30 33.36 17.22
CA GLU A 3 37.21 32.97 15.80
C GLU A 3 35.88 32.26 15.49
N TYR A 4 34.75 32.88 15.84
CA TYR A 4 33.41 32.40 15.43
C TYR A 4 32.49 33.56 15.00
N ASP A 5 33.07 34.65 14.48
CA ASP A 5 32.34 35.87 14.11
C ASP A 5 32.09 35.98 12.58
N HIS A 6 31.77 34.85 11.94
CA HIS A 6 31.35 34.85 10.53
C HIS A 6 30.34 33.74 10.21
N LEU A 7 29.36 33.50 11.10
CA LEU A 7 28.12 32.90 10.62
C LEU A 7 27.37 33.96 9.81
N SER A 8 27.52 33.90 8.49
CA SER A 8 26.93 34.86 7.57
C SER A 8 25.41 35.02 7.81
N PRO A 9 24.87 36.24 7.69
CA PRO A 9 23.42 36.49 7.79
C PRO A 9 22.60 35.64 6.80
N ILE A 10 23.26 35.16 5.75
CA ILE A 10 22.73 34.24 4.73
C ILE A 10 22.45 32.86 5.34
N MET A 11 23.31 32.32 6.19
CA MET A 11 23.11 30.99 6.81
C MET A 11 21.89 30.99 7.74
N GLN A 12 21.73 32.04 8.55
CA GLN A 12 20.58 32.17 9.46
C GLN A 12 19.27 32.36 8.68
N THR A 13 19.29 33.15 7.60
CA THR A 13 18.14 33.36 6.73
C THR A 13 17.78 32.08 5.96
N ALA A 14 18.76 31.35 5.44
CA ALA A 14 18.57 30.06 4.79
C ALA A 14 17.96 29.03 5.74
N MET A 15 18.48 28.90 6.96
CA MET A 15 17.91 27.99 7.98
C MET A 15 16.46 28.35 8.33
N ASN A 16 16.13 29.64 8.43
CA ASN A 16 14.79 30.07 8.78
C ASN A 16 13.78 29.84 7.63
N ILE A 17 14.20 30.06 6.38
CA ILE A 17 13.40 29.75 5.18
C ILE A 17 13.17 28.24 5.07
N ILE A 18 14.22 27.43 5.19
CA ILE A 18 14.13 25.97 5.12
C ILE A 18 13.15 25.46 6.18
N SER A 19 13.32 25.85 7.44
CA SER A 19 12.44 25.46 8.55
C SER A 19 10.97 25.80 8.28
N ARG A 20 10.70 26.99 7.75
CA ARG A 20 9.34 27.45 7.43
C ARG A 20 8.73 26.69 6.24
N CYS A 21 9.53 26.38 5.21
CA CYS A 21 9.11 25.54 4.09
C CYS A 21 8.81 24.11 4.54
N THR A 22 9.67 23.50 5.38
CA THR A 22 9.42 22.14 5.87
C THR A 22 8.14 22.08 6.70
N LEU A 23 7.89 23.08 7.55
CA LEU A 23 6.67 23.16 8.36
C LEU A 23 5.42 23.31 7.47
N PHE A 24 5.50 24.10 6.40
CA PHE A 24 4.42 24.23 5.42
C PHE A 24 4.11 22.90 4.71
N ILE A 25 5.14 22.14 4.30
CA ILE A 25 4.96 20.82 3.69
C ILE A 25 4.26 19.85 4.65
N TYR A 26 4.68 19.80 5.92
CA TYR A 26 4.03 18.92 6.90
C TYR A 26 2.57 19.31 7.16
N ALA A 27 2.27 20.61 7.22
CA ALA A 27 0.89 21.07 7.35
C ALA A 27 0.03 20.67 6.14
N LEU A 28 0.58 20.78 4.93
CA LEU A 28 -0.10 20.36 3.70
C LEU A 28 -0.38 18.84 3.69
N ILE A 29 0.61 18.03 4.07
CA ILE A 29 0.47 16.57 4.17
C ILE A 29 -0.61 16.21 5.20
N ALA A 30 -0.58 16.83 6.39
CA ALA A 30 -1.57 16.58 7.42
C ALA A 30 -2.99 16.94 6.94
N ALA A 31 -3.15 18.09 6.28
CA ALA A 31 -4.44 18.50 5.71
C ALA A 31 -4.95 17.50 4.66
N LEU A 32 -4.07 17.03 3.77
CA LEU A 32 -4.41 16.04 2.77
C LEU A 32 -4.82 14.70 3.39
N LEU A 33 -4.08 14.22 4.40
CA LEU A 33 -4.39 12.98 5.12
C LEU A 33 -5.73 13.07 5.84
N ILE A 34 -6.07 14.22 6.44
CA ILE A 34 -7.39 14.44 7.05
C ILE A 34 -8.50 14.34 6.01
N ILE A 35 -8.33 14.97 4.84
CA ILE A 35 -9.31 14.92 3.76
C ILE A 35 -9.47 13.47 3.27
N ILE A 36 -8.37 12.75 3.04
CA ILE A 36 -8.41 11.35 2.61
C ILE A 36 -9.09 10.48 3.67
N ALA A 37 -8.75 10.64 4.94
CA ALA A 37 -9.35 9.86 6.03
C ALA A 37 -10.88 10.07 6.10
N LEU A 38 -11.34 11.31 5.89
CA LEU A 38 -12.77 11.62 5.83
C LEU A 38 -13.45 10.97 4.63
N LEU A 39 -12.84 11.05 3.44
CA LEU A 39 -13.37 10.43 2.24
C LEU A 39 -13.47 8.91 2.38
N THR A 40 -12.39 8.25 2.79
CA THR A 40 -12.38 6.79 2.95
C THR A 40 -13.32 6.32 4.06
N PHE A 41 -13.48 7.11 5.12
CA PHE A 41 -14.47 6.82 6.16
C PHE A 41 -15.91 6.91 5.62
N LEU A 42 -16.22 7.95 4.83
CA LEU A 42 -17.52 8.09 4.20
C LEU A 42 -17.80 6.95 3.21
N ASP A 43 -16.80 6.57 2.42
CA ASP A 43 -16.89 5.42 1.51
C ASP A 43 -17.23 4.13 2.27
N ALA A 44 -16.56 3.88 3.42
CA ALA A 44 -16.86 2.72 4.25
C ALA A 44 -18.30 2.74 4.78
N VAL A 45 -18.80 3.89 5.22
CA VAL A 45 -20.19 4.04 5.70
C VAL A 45 -21.19 3.78 4.57
N TYR A 46 -20.91 4.31 3.37
CA TYR A 46 -21.76 4.10 2.19
C TYR A 46 -21.84 2.62 1.81
N LEU A 47 -20.71 1.92 1.82
CA LEU A 47 -20.62 0.51 1.46
C LEU A 47 -21.31 -0.39 2.49
N ILE A 48 -21.20 -0.07 3.78
CA ILE A 48 -21.96 -0.75 4.83
C ILE A 48 -23.47 -0.57 4.59
N PHE A 49 -23.93 0.63 4.25
CA PHE A 49 -25.33 0.89 3.98
C PHE A 49 -25.85 0.14 2.74
N SER A 50 -25.02 -0.02 1.70
CA SER A 50 -25.42 -0.75 0.48
C SER A 50 -25.66 -2.24 0.73
N ILE A 51 -24.86 -2.87 1.60
CA ILE A 51 -25.01 -4.28 1.99
C ILE A 51 -26.37 -4.53 2.65
N PHE A 52 -26.76 -3.68 3.60
CA PHE A 52 -28.05 -3.83 4.29
C PHE A 52 -29.27 -3.69 3.36
N SER A 53 -29.11 -3.11 2.17
CA SER A 53 -30.20 -2.88 1.23
C SER A 53 -30.41 -4.01 0.20
N HIS A 54 -29.44 -4.90 -0.03
CA HIS A 54 -29.47 -5.88 -1.12
C HIS A 54 -29.21 -7.30 -0.60
N GLY A 55 -30.22 -7.94 0.04
CA GLY A 55 -30.07 -9.24 0.73
C GLY A 55 -29.80 -10.48 -0.14
N ASN A 56 -28.69 -10.50 -0.88
CA ASN A 56 -28.20 -11.63 -1.67
C ASN A 56 -26.85 -12.12 -1.12
N VAL A 57 -26.84 -13.35 -0.59
CA VAL A 57 -25.74 -13.93 0.21
C VAL A 57 -24.38 -13.97 -0.51
N VAL A 58 -24.33 -14.17 -1.83
CA VAL A 58 -23.06 -14.23 -2.58
C VAL A 58 -22.49 -12.82 -2.83
N THR A 59 -23.36 -11.84 -3.06
CA THR A 59 -22.96 -10.43 -3.21
C THR A 59 -22.50 -9.87 -1.87
N ASP A 60 -23.19 -10.24 -0.78
CA ASP A 60 -22.88 -9.79 0.58
C ASP A 60 -21.43 -10.12 1.00
N ILE A 61 -20.89 -11.30 0.64
CA ILE A 61 -19.51 -11.69 1.00
C ILE A 61 -18.47 -10.82 0.28
N VAL A 62 -18.67 -10.55 -1.02
CA VAL A 62 -17.78 -9.69 -1.81
C VAL A 62 -17.83 -8.27 -1.28
N ASP A 63 -19.03 -7.77 -1.00
CA ASP A 63 -19.23 -6.42 -0.46
C ASP A 63 -18.55 -6.26 0.92
N ILE A 64 -18.58 -7.28 1.78
CA ILE A 64 -17.88 -7.25 3.09
C ILE A 64 -16.36 -7.12 2.91
N LEU A 65 -15.76 -7.80 1.93
CA LEU A 65 -14.33 -7.68 1.65
C LEU A 65 -13.97 -6.27 1.16
N ASP A 66 -14.85 -5.64 0.38
CA ASP A 66 -14.69 -4.26 -0.05
C ASP A 66 -14.81 -3.28 1.14
N VAL A 67 -15.75 -3.49 2.07
CA VAL A 67 -15.81 -2.71 3.32
C VAL A 67 -14.49 -2.85 4.08
N LEU A 68 -13.99 -4.07 4.25
CA LEU A 68 -12.73 -4.33 4.94
C LEU A 68 -11.56 -3.61 4.25
N HIS A 69 -11.51 -3.63 2.92
CA HIS A 69 -10.46 -2.96 2.16
C HIS A 69 -10.43 -1.45 2.44
N VAL A 70 -11.60 -0.81 2.39
CA VAL A 70 -11.75 0.63 2.63
C VAL A 70 -11.48 0.98 4.10
N LEU A 71 -11.90 0.13 5.05
CA LEU A 71 -11.60 0.31 6.47
C LEU A 71 -10.11 0.17 6.78
N LEU A 72 -9.44 -0.85 6.24
CA LEU A 72 -7.99 -1.01 6.39
C LEU A 72 -7.22 0.17 5.80
N LEU A 73 -7.69 0.70 4.65
CA LEU A 73 -7.14 1.92 4.08
C LEU A 73 -7.33 3.12 5.03
N THR A 74 -8.54 3.29 5.57
CA THR A 74 -8.86 4.37 6.52
C THR A 74 -7.97 4.32 7.75
N ILE A 75 -7.78 3.14 8.35
CA ILE A 75 -6.92 2.95 9.52
C ILE A 75 -5.47 3.32 9.21
N ILE A 76 -4.93 2.90 8.06
CA ILE A 76 -3.57 3.29 7.66
C ILE A 76 -3.45 4.80 7.50
N VAL A 77 -4.42 5.46 6.86
CA VAL A 77 -4.38 6.92 6.67
C VAL A 77 -4.40 7.64 8.02
N VAL A 78 -5.27 7.21 8.94
CA VAL A 78 -5.34 7.75 10.30
C VAL A 78 -4.04 7.51 11.07
N GLU A 79 -3.45 6.33 10.94
CA GLU A 79 -2.18 6.01 11.59
C GLU A 79 -1.02 6.87 11.06
N VAL A 80 -0.94 7.06 9.73
CA VAL A 80 0.04 7.96 9.12
C VAL A 80 -0.21 9.41 9.59
N LEU A 81 -1.47 9.86 9.67
CA LEU A 81 -1.80 11.19 10.20
C LEU A 81 -1.31 11.38 11.63
N GLU A 82 -1.42 10.37 12.48
CA GLU A 82 -0.88 10.39 13.84
C GLU A 82 0.65 10.53 13.84
N THR A 83 1.36 9.81 12.96
CA THR A 83 2.82 9.96 12.83
C THR A 83 3.25 11.36 12.38
N VAL A 84 2.52 11.96 11.42
CA VAL A 84 2.79 13.32 10.91
C VAL A 84 2.49 14.36 11.98
N THR A 85 1.38 14.21 12.71
CA THR A 85 1.00 15.12 13.79
C THR A 85 1.96 15.02 14.99
N GLY A 86 2.43 13.81 15.30
CA GLY A 86 3.48 13.57 16.29
C GLY A 86 4.78 14.30 15.95
N TYR A 87 5.19 14.28 14.67
CA TYR A 87 6.33 15.06 14.20
C TYR A 87 6.12 16.56 14.42
N PHE A 88 4.93 17.09 14.08
CA PHE A 88 4.61 18.51 14.27
C PHE A 88 4.72 18.94 15.74
N ARG A 89 4.26 18.08 16.67
CA ARG A 89 4.26 18.37 18.11
C ARG A 89 5.66 18.33 18.73
N THR A 90 6.52 17.40 18.31
CA THR A 90 7.82 17.17 18.97
C THR A 90 8.99 17.74 18.17
N LYS A 91 8.77 18.22 16.93
CA LYS A 91 9.81 18.62 15.94
C LYS A 91 10.92 17.56 15.77
N ARG A 92 10.63 16.32 16.13
CA ARG A 92 11.53 15.17 16.05
C ARG A 92 10.75 14.00 15.51
N VAL A 93 11.42 13.24 14.67
CA VAL A 93 10.91 11.98 14.14
C VAL A 93 10.93 10.96 15.28
N LEU A 94 9.77 10.62 15.85
CA LEU A 94 9.69 9.50 16.79
C LEU A 94 9.75 8.20 15.99
N VAL A 95 10.73 7.34 16.30
CA VAL A 95 10.92 6.07 15.60
C VAL A 95 9.78 5.09 15.90
N ARG A 96 9.23 5.12 17.12
CA ARG A 96 8.20 4.16 17.57
C ARG A 96 6.92 4.22 16.72
N PRO A 97 6.25 5.37 16.53
CA PRO A 97 5.05 5.43 15.69
C PRO A 97 5.30 5.02 14.23
N ILE A 98 6.48 5.31 13.69
CA ILE A 98 6.84 4.95 12.31
C ILE A 98 6.98 3.44 12.16
N LEU A 99 7.57 2.77 13.15
CA LEU A 99 7.68 1.31 13.13
C LEU A 99 6.30 0.64 13.21
N ILE A 100 5.39 1.15 14.03
CA ILE A 100 4.01 0.63 14.12
C ILE A 100 3.30 0.82 12.77
N ALA A 101 3.37 2.03 12.19
CA ALA A 101 2.78 2.31 10.88
C ALA A 101 3.36 1.41 9.77
N GLY A 102 4.67 1.17 9.79
CA GLY A 102 5.34 0.27 8.84
C GLY A 102 4.90 -1.18 9.01
N MET A 103 4.73 -1.66 10.24
CA MET A 103 4.19 -3.00 10.50
C MET A 103 2.74 -3.12 10.07
N THR A 104 1.86 -2.16 10.41
CA THR A 104 0.46 -2.17 9.97
C THR A 104 0.36 -2.19 8.45
N ALA A 105 1.21 -1.42 7.74
CA ALA A 105 1.26 -1.43 6.28
C ALA A 105 1.67 -2.80 5.71
N MET A 106 2.67 -3.46 6.32
CA MET A 106 3.06 -4.83 5.93
C MET A 106 1.94 -5.84 6.19
N ILE A 107 1.32 -5.78 7.36
CA ILE A 107 0.20 -6.66 7.73
C ILE A 107 -0.96 -6.48 6.76
N ARG A 108 -1.34 -5.25 6.42
CA ARG A 108 -2.37 -4.99 5.40
C ARG A 108 -2.02 -5.62 4.06
N LYS A 109 -0.77 -5.48 3.59
CA LYS A 109 -0.33 -6.11 2.34
C LYS A 109 -0.57 -7.62 2.35
N VAL A 110 -0.30 -8.29 3.47
CA VAL A 110 -0.55 -9.74 3.65
C VAL A 110 -2.05 -10.05 3.67
N LEU A 111 -2.85 -9.25 4.37
CA LEU A 111 -4.30 -9.43 4.43
C LEU A 111 -4.97 -9.25 3.05
N VAL A 112 -4.53 -8.28 2.26
CA VAL A 112 -5.09 -7.99 0.92
C VAL A 112 -4.64 -9.01 -0.13
N ILE A 113 -3.44 -9.58 -0.01
CA ILE A 113 -2.93 -10.60 -0.95
C ILE A 113 -3.82 -11.85 -0.99
N SER A 114 -4.57 -12.12 0.09
CA SER A 114 -5.50 -13.25 0.13
C SER A 114 -6.80 -12.99 -0.65
N VAL A 115 -7.05 -11.74 -1.08
CA VAL A 115 -8.30 -11.31 -1.74
C VAL A 115 -8.11 -11.12 -3.25
N ASP A 116 -6.91 -10.73 -3.68
CA ASP A 116 -6.59 -10.55 -5.10
C ASP A 116 -6.13 -11.88 -5.73
N ASP A 117 -7.10 -12.73 -6.06
CA ASP A 117 -6.97 -13.96 -6.85
C ASP A 117 -6.50 -13.74 -8.31
N THR A 118 -5.98 -12.55 -8.63
CA THR A 118 -5.43 -12.20 -9.94
C THR A 118 -4.16 -12.99 -10.26
N GLN A 119 -3.48 -13.53 -9.24
CA GLN A 119 -2.36 -14.47 -9.43
C GLN A 119 -2.80 -15.87 -9.86
N LEU A 120 -4.06 -16.29 -9.62
CA LEU A 120 -4.51 -17.58 -10.12
C LEU A 120 -4.52 -17.63 -11.64
N ALA A 121 -4.96 -16.54 -12.30
CA ALA A 121 -5.02 -16.48 -13.75
C ALA A 121 -3.62 -16.59 -14.38
N GLU A 122 -2.64 -15.85 -13.87
CA GLU A 122 -1.26 -15.92 -14.35
C GLU A 122 -0.61 -17.26 -14.02
N MET A 123 -0.90 -17.85 -12.85
CA MET A 123 -0.40 -19.16 -12.45
C MET A 123 -0.97 -20.27 -13.35
N ILE A 124 -2.25 -20.20 -13.73
CA ILE A 124 -2.88 -21.12 -14.68
C ILE A 124 -2.20 -21.02 -16.06
N TRP A 125 -1.88 -19.81 -16.51
CA TRP A 125 -1.16 -19.60 -17.77
C TRP A 125 0.23 -20.23 -17.79
N ILE A 126 1.00 -20.07 -16.71
CA ILE A 126 2.36 -20.66 -16.60
C ILE A 126 2.27 -22.20 -16.59
N ILE A 127 1.32 -22.77 -15.84
CA ILE A 127 1.09 -24.21 -15.79
C ILE A 127 0.72 -24.74 -17.19
N GLY A 128 -0.14 -24.02 -17.92
CA GLY A 128 -0.51 -24.36 -19.30
C GLY A 128 0.68 -24.42 -20.25
N ILE A 129 1.57 -23.42 -20.19
CA ILE A 129 2.78 -23.36 -21.05
C ILE A 129 3.72 -24.54 -20.75
N ILE A 130 3.96 -24.85 -19.47
CA ILE A 130 4.81 -25.98 -19.08
C ILE A 130 4.24 -27.31 -19.56
N ALA A 131 2.92 -27.50 -19.46
CA ALA A 131 2.24 -28.71 -19.94
C ALA A 131 2.39 -28.88 -21.45
N VAL A 132 2.23 -27.79 -22.22
CA VAL A 132 2.41 -27.80 -23.68
C VAL A 132 3.86 -28.13 -24.07
N LEU A 133 4.85 -27.50 -23.42
CA LEU A 133 6.27 -27.78 -23.68
C LEU A 133 6.62 -29.23 -23.35
N THR A 134 6.10 -29.76 -22.25
CA THR A 134 6.31 -31.15 -21.84
C THR A 134 5.69 -32.12 -22.85
N ALA A 135 4.46 -31.85 -23.30
CA ALA A 135 3.80 -32.65 -24.33
C ALA A 135 4.55 -32.60 -25.67
N ALA A 136 5.07 -31.43 -26.06
CA ALA A 136 5.87 -31.26 -27.27
C ALA A 136 7.16 -32.10 -27.23
N ILE A 137 7.89 -32.07 -26.12
CA ILE A 137 9.09 -32.92 -25.92
C ILE A 137 8.72 -34.40 -25.96
N TYR A 138 7.60 -34.79 -25.35
CA TYR A 138 7.15 -36.17 -25.36
C TYR A 138 6.82 -36.67 -26.77
N VAL A 139 6.14 -35.85 -27.58
CA VAL A 139 5.82 -36.19 -28.97
C VAL A 139 7.08 -36.28 -29.84
N ILE A 140 8.03 -35.34 -29.69
CA ILE A 140 9.29 -35.36 -30.44
C ILE A 140 10.13 -36.59 -30.10
N GLY A 141 10.21 -36.94 -28.80
CA GLY A 141 10.92 -38.14 -28.35
C GLY A 141 10.29 -39.42 -28.88
N LYS A 142 8.97 -39.44 -29.08
CA LYS A 142 8.29 -40.59 -29.71
C LYS A 142 8.64 -40.72 -31.20
N THR A 143 8.73 -39.60 -31.92
CA THR A 143 9.08 -39.62 -33.36
C THR A 143 10.53 -40.05 -33.64
N GLU A 144 11.45 -39.80 -32.71
CA GLU A 144 12.85 -40.23 -32.84
C GLU A 144 12.98 -41.77 -32.73
N ASN A 145 12.22 -42.40 -31.82
CA ASN A 145 12.21 -43.86 -31.67
C ASN A 145 11.58 -44.58 -32.88
N ASP A 146 10.60 -43.96 -33.53
CA ASP A 146 9.94 -44.54 -34.71
C ASP A 146 10.82 -44.46 -35.98
N THR A 147 11.89 -43.63 -35.99
CA THR A 147 12.81 -43.47 -37.14
C THR A 147 13.97 -44.49 -37.16
N TYR A 148 14.30 -45.12 -36.02
CA TYR A 148 15.36 -46.14 -35.92
C TYR A 148 14.88 -47.60 -36.06
N SER A 149 13.60 -47.82 -36.37
CA SER A 149 13.03 -49.16 -36.58
C SER A 149 12.47 -49.39 -38.00
N GLY A 150 12.92 -48.59 -38.99
CA GLY A 150 12.59 -48.73 -40.42
C GLY A 150 13.80 -49.10 -41.26
#